data_AF-A0A3A8KGE8-F1
#
_entry.id   AF-A0A3A8KGE8-F1
#
_cell.length_a   1.000
_cell.length_b   1.000
_cell.length_c   1.000
_cell.angle_alpha   90.00
_cell.angle_beta   90.00
_cell.angle_gamma   90.00
#
_symmetry.space_group_name_H-M   'P 1'
#
loop_
_entity.id
_entity.type
_entity.pdbx_description
1 polymer ?
#
loop_
_entity_poly.entity_id
_entity_poly.type
_entity_poly.pdbx_seq_one_letter_code
_entity_poly.pdbx_strand_id
1 'polypeptide(L)'
;MSGISVRIDSISVLGLSEGAGEQAIQATVQDALRRLAERLAKSPLARSGVKELALERLSLDALPADELLSERGAERLADELYSAVMRRFP
;
A
#
# COMPACT_ATOMS: atom_id res chain seq x y z
N MET A 1 4.68 2.26 -22.71
CA MET A 1 3.67 1.66 -21.81
C MET A 1 3.20 2.74 -20.85
N SER A 2 1.91 3.06 -20.85
CA SER A 2 1.33 4.02 -19.90
C SER A 2 1.20 3.33 -18.55
N GLY A 3 1.93 3.81 -17.54
CA GLY A 3 1.87 3.30 -16.17
C GLY A 3 1.90 4.46 -15.19
N ILE A 4 1.23 4.30 -14.05
CA ILE A 4 1.33 5.25 -12.94
C ILE A 4 2.63 4.96 -12.21
N SER A 5 3.49 5.97 -12.07
CA SER A 5 4.63 5.89 -11.17
C SER A 5 4.17 6.24 -9.76
N VAL A 6 4.38 5.32 -8.82
CA VAL A 6 4.09 5.52 -7.40
C VAL A 6 5.42 5.62 -6.67
N ARG A 7 5.70 6.79 -6.08
CA ARG A 7 6.85 7.01 -5.20
C ARG A 7 6.38 6.99 -3.75
N ILE A 8 7.09 6.24 -2.92
CA ILE A 8 6.80 6.13 -1.49
C ILE A 8 8.10 6.47 -0.77
N ASP A 9 8.14 7.65 -0.16
CA ASP A 9 9.36 8.19 0.44
C ASP A 9 9.65 7.59 1.82
N SER A 10 8.61 7.15 2.55
CA SER A 10 8.77 6.50 3.85
C SER A 10 7.56 5.63 4.20
N ILE A 11 7.80 4.62 5.03
CA ILE A 11 6.75 3.81 5.67
C ILE A 11 7.12 3.71 7.14
N SER A 12 6.19 4.07 8.02
CA SER A 12 6.33 3.87 9.46
C SER A 12 5.24 2.95 9.95
N VAL A 13 5.62 1.87 10.62
CA VAL A 13 4.69 0.95 11.28
C VAL A 13 4.82 1.15 12.78
N LEU A 14 3.74 1.57 13.44
CA LEU A 14 3.72 1.83 14.88
C LEU A 14 3.19 0.61 15.63
N GLY A 15 3.78 0.32 16.80
CA GLY A 15 3.26 -0.71 17.72
C GLY A 15 3.79 -2.13 17.51
N LEU A 16 4.93 -2.29 16.83
CA LEU A 16 5.57 -3.59 16.65
C LEU A 16 6.63 -3.81 17.74
N SER A 17 6.55 -4.94 18.45
CA SER A 17 7.57 -5.37 19.39
C SER A 17 8.85 -5.79 18.65
N GLU A 18 10.01 -5.35 19.13
CA GLU A 18 11.33 -5.61 18.56
C GLU A 18 11.59 -7.12 18.33
N GLY A 19 11.94 -7.52 17.10
CA GLY A 19 12.29 -8.92 16.78
C GLY A 19 12.08 -9.34 15.32
N ALA A 20 12.16 -10.65 15.06
CA ALA A 20 12.02 -11.28 13.73
C ALA A 20 10.72 -10.93 12.97
N GLY A 21 9.71 -10.37 13.65
CA GLY A 21 8.49 -9.83 13.04
C GLY A 21 8.74 -8.60 12.17
N GLU A 22 9.79 -7.81 12.45
CA GLU A 22 10.06 -6.56 11.71
C GLU A 22 10.42 -6.80 10.25
N GLN A 23 11.26 -7.82 9.98
CA GLN A 23 11.63 -8.21 8.61
C GLN A 23 10.46 -8.79 7.84
N ALA A 24 9.66 -9.64 8.49
CA ALA A 24 8.45 -10.21 7.89
C ALA A 24 7.44 -9.12 7.54
N ILE A 25 7.27 -8.13 8.42
CA ILE A 25 6.40 -6.97 8.18
C ILE A 25 6.93 -6.11 7.04
N GLN A 26 8.23 -5.83 7.01
CA GLN A 26 8.83 -5.09 5.91
C GLN A 26 8.60 -5.79 4.56
N ALA A 27 8.78 -7.12 4.52
CA ALA A 27 8.53 -7.92 3.32
C ALA A 27 7.05 -7.88 2.90
N THR A 28 6.12 -8.07 3.84
CA THR A 28 4.67 -7.97 3.59
C THR A 28 4.31 -6.58 3.05
N VAL A 29 4.83 -5.52 3.66
CA VAL A 29 4.55 -4.15 3.23
C VAL A 29 5.09 -3.92 1.82
N GLN A 30 6.31 -4.36 1.50
CA GLN A 30 6.85 -4.24 0.15
C GLN A 30 6.00 -4.97 -0.90
N ASP A 31 5.51 -6.19 -0.59
CA ASP A 31 4.59 -6.90 -1.47
C ASP A 31 3.26 -6.14 -1.64
N ALA A 32 2.72 -5.60 -0.55
CA ALA A 32 1.50 -4.79 -0.60
C ALA A 32 1.67 -3.54 -1.47
N LEU A 33 2.82 -2.86 -1.40
CA LEU A 33 3.11 -1.69 -2.24
C LEU A 33 3.23 -2.04 -3.72
N ARG A 34 3.88 -3.17 -4.03
CA ARG A 34 3.95 -3.68 -5.41
C ARG A 34 2.55 -3.94 -5.95
N ARG A 35 1.71 -4.64 -5.18
CA ARG A 35 0.31 -4.92 -5.53
C ARG A 35 -0.51 -3.64 -5.70
N LEU A 36 -0.30 -2.65 -4.84
CA LEU A 36 -0.93 -1.33 -4.95
C LEU A 36 -0.57 -0.66 -6.28
N ALA A 37 0.71 -0.64 -6.66
CA ALA A 37 1.15 -0.06 -7.93
C ALA A 37 0.50 -0.76 -9.13
N GLU A 38 0.41 -2.09 -9.12
CA GLU A 38 -0.28 -2.87 -10.17
C GLU A 38 -1.77 -2.52 -10.29
N ARG A 39 -2.43 -2.31 -9.14
CA ARG A 39 -3.85 -1.93 -9.09
C ARG A 39 -4.06 -0.52 -9.60
N LEU A 40 -3.22 0.43 -9.18
CA LEU A 40 -3.26 1.82 -9.66
C LEU A 40 -3.02 1.90 -11.17
N ALA A 41 -2.09 1.12 -11.71
CA ALA A 41 -1.85 1.03 -13.15
C ALA A 41 -3.07 0.53 -13.96
N LYS A 42 -3.97 -0.24 -13.33
CA LYS A 42 -5.22 -0.74 -13.93
C LYS A 42 -6.45 0.11 -13.58
N SER A 43 -6.30 1.06 -12.67
CA SER A 43 -7.39 1.87 -12.13
C SER A 43 -7.91 2.92 -13.12
N PRO A 44 -9.08 3.53 -12.85
CA PRO A 44 -9.57 4.67 -13.61
C PRO A 44 -8.57 5.84 -13.66
N LEU A 45 -7.72 6.02 -12.65
CA LEU A 45 -6.69 7.07 -12.62
C LEU A 45 -5.69 6.93 -13.77
N ALA A 46 -5.31 5.70 -14.11
CA ALA A 46 -4.40 5.45 -15.23
C ALA A 46 -5.07 5.79 -16.57
N ARG A 47 -6.39 5.57 -16.65
CA ARG A 47 -7.20 5.87 -17.85
C ARG A 47 -7.47 7.36 -18.01
N SER A 48 -7.56 8.12 -16.91
CA SER A 48 -7.70 9.58 -16.93
C SER A 48 -6.39 10.31 -17.23
N GLY A 49 -5.28 9.58 -17.40
CA GLY A 49 -3.98 10.15 -17.78
C GLY A 49 -3.14 10.63 -16.60
N VAL A 50 -3.51 10.28 -15.35
CA VAL A 50 -2.67 10.52 -14.17
C VAL A 50 -1.41 9.67 -14.31
N LYS A 51 -0.25 10.31 -14.31
CA LYS A 51 1.06 9.65 -14.44
C LYS A 51 1.82 9.54 -13.13
N GLU A 52 1.54 10.44 -12.19
CA GLU A 52 2.21 10.53 -10.90
C GLU A 52 1.17 10.85 -9.82
N LEU A 53 1.28 10.13 -8.69
CA LEU A 53 0.45 10.33 -7.51
C LEU A 53 1.37 10.67 -6.33
N ALA A 54 1.35 11.93 -5.92
CA ALA A 54 2.00 12.38 -4.69
C ALA A 54 0.96 12.41 -3.56
N LEU A 55 1.11 11.51 -2.59
CA LEU A 55 0.26 11.43 -1.41
C LEU A 55 1.06 11.87 -0.19
N GLU A 56 0.74 13.02 0.39
CA GLU A 56 1.49 13.56 1.54
C GLU A 56 1.49 12.63 2.76
N ARG A 57 0.36 11.93 2.99
CA ARG A 57 0.22 10.93 4.05
C ARG A 57 -0.93 10.00 3.74
N LEU A 58 -0.72 8.69 3.79
CA LEU A 58 -1.79 7.69 3.73
C LEU A 58 -1.90 7.04 5.11
N SER A 59 -3.09 7.07 5.70
CA SER A 59 -3.36 6.44 7.00
C SER A 59 -4.42 5.37 6.78
N LEU A 60 -4.22 4.22 7.40
CA LEU A 60 -5.19 3.13 7.44
C LEU A 60 -5.71 2.99 8.86
N ASP A 61 -6.92 2.44 8.98
CA ASP A 61 -7.40 1.94 10.26
C ASP A 61 -6.50 0.76 10.70
N ALA A 62 -6.44 0.51 12.01
CA ALA A 62 -5.49 -0.44 12.58
C ALA A 62 -5.66 -1.83 11.94
N LEU A 63 -4.62 -2.30 11.24
CA LEU A 63 -4.52 -3.67 10.76
C LEU A 63 -3.78 -4.49 11.82
N PRO A 64 -4.41 -5.52 12.42
CA PRO A 64 -3.75 -6.37 13.40
C PRO A 64 -2.48 -7.02 12.83
N ALA A 65 -1.44 -7.15 13.66
CA ALA A 65 -0.14 -7.68 13.20
C ALA A 65 -0.25 -9.15 12.74
N ASP A 66 -1.13 -9.93 13.34
CA ASP A 66 -1.47 -11.30 12.94
C ASP A 66 -2.17 -11.36 11.57
N GLU A 67 -3.08 -10.42 11.29
CA GLU A 67 -3.67 -10.28 9.95
C GLU A 67 -2.64 -9.85 8.91
N LEU A 68 -1.75 -8.91 9.26
CA LEU A 68 -0.67 -8.44 8.39
C LEU A 68 0.33 -9.56 8.08
N LEU A 69 0.64 -10.42 9.05
CA LEU A 69 1.58 -11.53 8.88
C LEU A 69 0.93 -12.82 8.33
N SER A 70 -0.38 -12.79 8.05
CA SER A 70 -1.07 -13.91 7.41
C SER A 70 -0.66 -14.07 5.93
N GLU A 71 -0.98 -15.23 5.34
CA GLU A 71 -0.74 -15.51 3.91
C GLU A 71 -1.37 -14.48 2.97
N ARG A 72 -2.45 -13.80 3.41
CA ARG A 72 -3.17 -12.78 2.64
C ARG A 72 -2.90 -11.36 3.12
N GLY A 73 -2.00 -11.16 4.09
CA GLY A 73 -1.76 -9.87 4.71
C GLY A 73 -1.31 -8.80 3.72
N ALA A 74 -0.44 -9.16 2.78
CA ALA A 74 0.00 -8.25 1.71
C ALA A 74 -1.12 -7.88 0.74
N GLU A 75 -2.00 -8.82 0.41
CA GLU A 75 -3.18 -8.57 -0.44
C GLU A 75 -4.13 -7.62 0.26
N ARG A 76 -4.48 -7.90 1.52
CA ARG A 76 -5.39 -7.08 2.31
C ARG A 76 -4.85 -5.68 2.57
N LEU A 77 -3.57 -5.54 2.89
CA LEU A 77 -2.93 -4.23 3.02
C LEU A 77 -3.00 -3.45 1.70
N ALA A 78 -2.79 -4.10 0.54
CA ALA A 78 -2.93 -3.47 -0.76
C ALA A 78 -4.39 -3.04 -1.08
N ASP A 79 -5.39 -3.81 -0.64
CA ASP A 79 -6.82 -3.45 -0.74
C ASP A 79 -7.14 -2.18 0.06
N GLU A 80 -6.66 -2.13 1.31
CA GLU A 80 -6.88 -0.99 2.19
C GLU A 80 -6.18 0.27 1.68
N LEU A 81 -4.91 0.15 1.28
CA LEU A 81 -4.16 1.26 0.68
C LEU A 81 -4.85 1.77 -0.60
N TYR A 82 -5.25 0.87 -1.50
CA TYR A 82 -5.94 1.26 -2.73
C TYR A 82 -7.26 1.97 -2.43
N SER A 83 -8.05 1.45 -1.50
CA SER A 83 -9.32 2.06 -1.08
C SER A 83 -9.10 3.45 -0.48
N ALA A 84 -8.08 3.61 0.37
CA ALA A 84 -7.72 4.89 0.97
C ALA A 84 -7.24 5.91 -0.07
N VAL A 85 -6.50 5.46 -1.10
CA VAL A 85 -6.14 6.30 -2.25
C VAL A 85 -7.41 6.73 -3.00
N MET A 86 -8.24 5.78 -3.42
CA MET A 86 -9.43 6.06 -4.23
C MET A 86 -10.43 6.95 -3.50
N ARG A 87 -10.56 6.86 -2.17
CA ARG A 87 -11.41 7.78 -1.37
C ARG A 87 -10.99 9.26 -1.49
N ARG A 88 -9.75 9.55 -1.89
CA ARG A 88 -9.26 10.92 -2.10
C ARG A 88 -9.50 11.45 -3.51
N PHE A 89 -9.89 10.58 -4.44
CA PHE A 89 -10.14 10.95 -5.83
C PHE A 89 -11.65 10.81 -6.12
N PRO A 90 -12.36 11.93 -6.33
CA PRO A 90 -13.78 11.91 -6.69
C PRO A 90 -14.03 11.32 -8.10
#